data_AF-A0A6M2CN12-F1
#
_entry.id   AF-A0A6M2CN12-F1
#
_cell.length_a   1.000
_cell.length_b   1.000
_cell.length_c   1.000
_cell.angle_alpha   90.00
_cell.angle_beta   90.00
_cell.angle_gamma   90.00
#
_symmetry.space_group_name_H-M   'P 1'
#
loop_
_entity.id
_entity.type
_entity.pdbx_description
1 polymer ?
#
loop_
_entity_poly.entity_id
_entity_poly.type
_entity_poly.pdbx_seq_one_letter_code
_entity_poly.pdbx_strand_id
1 'polypeptide(L)'
;MNASALSALLLLLVLRAAADCVFRGHCANDEDTDKAIPCAVRQKPAPITDDSAWRLFSDVCPQLAAEVKVDRAVCCEMSQVQDLARELEQPARLGMTKCPACMLNFKDLMCRMTCSPKQSQFLAVNATAKAGSGPHVAEMVYALRPDYAHGVYNSCKDVRSVVLGIKLMTLMCGGRVIGCSPQKWLDFLGSTSAEGGYSPFKIHHVITEQPVAPFGQPLTPLGAPFLMPC
;
A
#
# COMPACT_ATOMS: atom_id res chain seq x y z
N MET A 1 -41.99 20.54 28.42
CA MET A 1 -40.71 20.52 27.67
C MET A 1 -40.27 19.07 27.54
N ASN A 2 -40.40 18.51 26.34
CA ASN A 2 -40.47 17.06 26.10
C ASN A 2 -39.11 16.36 26.14
N ALA A 3 -39.00 15.35 27.00
CA ALA A 3 -37.84 14.45 27.11
C ALA A 3 -37.54 13.67 25.81
N SER A 4 -38.51 13.57 24.90
CA SER A 4 -38.36 12.86 23.62
C SER A 4 -37.44 13.57 22.60
N ALA A 5 -37.19 14.88 22.75
CA ALA A 5 -36.34 15.62 21.83
C ALA A 5 -34.84 15.43 22.09
N LEU A 6 -34.46 15.14 23.35
CA LEU A 6 -33.06 14.91 23.74
C LEU A 6 -32.55 13.53 23.30
N SER A 7 -33.43 12.53 23.19
CA SER A 7 -33.06 11.18 22.74
C SER A 7 -32.79 11.11 21.23
N ALA A 8 -33.40 11.99 20.42
CA ALA A 8 -33.14 12.06 18.98
C ALA A 8 -31.82 12.79 18.66
N LEU A 9 -31.41 13.72 19.53
CA LEU A 9 -30.14 14.45 19.37
C LEU A 9 -28.91 13.60 19.72
N LEU A 10 -29.06 12.56 20.56
CA LEU A 10 -27.99 11.59 20.85
C LEU A 10 -27.84 10.51 19.77
N LEU A 11 -28.85 10.30 18.89
CA LEU A 11 -28.72 9.40 17.72
C LEU A 11 -28.11 10.09 16.49
N LEU A 12 -27.87 11.39 16.54
CA LEU A 12 -27.05 12.13 15.56
C LEU A 12 -25.55 12.03 15.85
N LEU A 13 -25.13 11.14 16.76
CA LEU A 13 -23.77 10.63 16.85
C LEU A 13 -23.41 9.87 15.56
N VAL A 14 -23.16 10.65 14.52
CA VAL A 14 -22.16 10.40 13.47
C VAL A 14 -22.11 8.92 13.08
N LEU A 15 -23.07 8.47 12.26
CA LEU A 15 -22.71 7.53 11.20
C LEU A 15 -21.72 8.26 10.29
N ARG A 16 -20.47 8.44 10.74
CA ARG A 16 -19.34 8.42 9.83
C ARG A 16 -19.42 7.02 9.28
N ALA A 17 -20.03 6.89 8.10
CA ALA A 17 -19.83 5.70 7.29
C ALA A 17 -18.33 5.42 7.36
N ALA A 18 -17.94 4.25 7.89
CA ALA A 18 -16.55 3.86 7.93
C ALA A 18 -16.03 3.98 6.49
N ALA A 19 -15.27 5.03 6.24
CA ALA A 19 -14.64 5.29 4.96
C ALA A 19 -13.35 4.50 5.04
N ASP A 20 -13.38 3.32 4.45
CA ASP A 20 -12.28 2.38 4.59
C ASP A 20 -11.16 2.63 3.55
N CYS A 21 -11.45 3.38 2.49
CA CYS A 21 -10.46 3.81 1.49
C CYS A 21 -9.97 5.23 1.79
N VAL A 22 -8.64 5.41 1.77
CA VAL A 22 -7.99 6.72 1.95
C VAL A 22 -7.48 7.30 0.63
N PHE A 23 -7.26 6.45 -0.37
CA PHE A 23 -7.00 6.89 -1.74
C PHE A 23 -7.66 5.93 -2.75
N ARG A 24 -7.97 6.44 -3.95
CA ARG A 24 -8.53 5.66 -5.06
C ARG A 24 -8.41 6.42 -6.38
N GLY A 25 -8.29 5.71 -7.50
CA GLY A 25 -8.20 6.30 -8.84
C GLY A 25 -6.89 7.04 -9.04
N HIS A 26 -6.83 7.90 -10.07
CA HIS A 26 -5.67 8.73 -10.41
C HIS A 26 -6.10 10.19 -10.58
N CYS A 27 -5.37 11.11 -9.94
CA CYS A 27 -5.70 12.55 -9.97
C CYS A 27 -4.57 13.43 -10.51
N ALA A 28 -3.34 12.92 -10.53
CA ALA A 28 -2.16 13.61 -11.04
C ALA A 28 -1.13 12.59 -11.53
N ASN A 29 -0.05 13.09 -12.13
CA ASN A 29 1.16 12.35 -12.43
C ASN A 29 2.33 13.04 -11.74
N ASP A 30 3.29 12.26 -11.28
CA ASP A 30 4.57 12.78 -10.81
C ASP A 30 5.41 13.24 -12.01
N GLU A 31 5.97 14.45 -11.94
CA GLU A 31 6.66 15.06 -13.09
C GLU A 31 7.99 14.36 -13.44
N ASP A 32 8.64 13.74 -12.46
CA ASP A 32 9.95 13.10 -12.65
C ASP A 32 9.82 11.64 -13.14
N THR A 33 8.84 10.91 -12.61
CA THR A 33 8.67 9.47 -12.89
C THR A 33 7.57 9.18 -13.90
N ASP A 34 6.73 10.16 -14.25
CA ASP A 34 5.49 10.03 -15.04
C ASP A 34 4.50 9.00 -14.48
N LYS A 35 4.68 8.60 -13.21
CA LYS A 35 3.82 7.64 -12.54
C LYS A 35 2.57 8.35 -12.03
N ALA A 36 1.43 7.69 -12.15
CA ALA A 36 0.17 8.22 -11.68
C ALA A 36 0.11 8.30 -10.15
N ILE A 37 -0.41 9.41 -9.63
CA ILE A 37 -0.62 9.68 -8.22
C ILE A 37 -2.11 9.51 -7.90
N PRO A 38 -2.46 8.75 -6.85
CA PRO A 38 -3.86 8.48 -6.55
C PRO A 38 -4.58 9.69 -5.96
N CYS A 39 -5.88 9.77 -6.20
CA CYS A 39 -6.73 10.77 -5.53
C CYS A 39 -6.83 10.46 -4.04
N ALA A 40 -6.76 11.48 -3.19
CA ALA A 40 -7.07 11.35 -1.78
C ALA A 40 -8.59 11.36 -1.59
N VAL A 41 -9.15 10.30 -1.01
CA VAL A 41 -10.61 10.13 -0.89
C VAL A 41 -11.02 9.67 0.51
N ARG A 42 -12.31 9.77 0.80
CA ARG A 42 -12.94 9.10 1.95
C ARG A 42 -14.20 8.42 1.46
N GLN A 43 -14.07 7.16 1.05
CA GLN A 43 -15.17 6.40 0.49
C GLN A 43 -15.15 4.94 0.93
N LYS A 44 -16.27 4.27 0.71
CA LYS A 44 -16.35 2.82 0.89
C LYS A 44 -15.60 2.09 -0.23
N PRO A 45 -15.09 0.88 0.04
CA PRO A 45 -14.61 -0.02 -0.99
C PRO A 45 -15.71 -0.31 -2.02
N ALA A 46 -15.32 -0.55 -3.26
CA ALA A 46 -16.25 -0.85 -4.36
C ALA A 46 -15.96 -2.24 -4.95
N PRO A 47 -16.99 -3.00 -5.34
CA PRO A 47 -16.82 -4.34 -5.89
C PRO A 47 -16.21 -4.31 -7.29
N ILE A 48 -15.29 -5.23 -7.58
CA ILE A 48 -14.91 -5.59 -8.96
C ILE A 48 -16.00 -6.52 -9.52
N THR A 49 -16.87 -5.97 -10.36
CA THR A 49 -18.03 -6.69 -10.90
C THR A 49 -17.73 -7.49 -12.15
N ASP A 50 -16.80 -7.02 -12.98
CA ASP A 50 -16.40 -7.71 -14.21
C ASP A 50 -15.46 -8.89 -13.89
N ASP A 51 -15.75 -10.06 -14.46
CA ASP A 51 -14.99 -11.28 -14.18
C ASP A 51 -13.58 -11.25 -14.77
N SER A 52 -13.37 -10.58 -15.91
CA SER A 52 -12.04 -10.44 -16.51
C SER A 52 -11.16 -9.50 -15.68
N ALA A 53 -11.74 -8.42 -15.16
CA ALA A 53 -11.11 -7.52 -14.22
C ALA A 53 -10.79 -8.23 -12.90
N TRP A 54 -11.72 -9.04 -12.38
CA TRP A 54 -11.49 -9.84 -11.18
C TRP A 54 -10.36 -10.86 -11.38
N ARG A 55 -10.27 -11.48 -12.55
CA ARG A 55 -9.17 -12.39 -12.90
C ARG A 55 -7.83 -11.67 -12.89
N LEU A 56 -7.72 -10.51 -13.55
CA LEU A 56 -6.51 -9.69 -13.53
C LEU A 56 -6.12 -9.30 -12.10
N PHE A 57 -7.09 -8.83 -11.30
CA PHE A 57 -6.87 -8.52 -9.89
C PHE A 57 -6.39 -9.74 -9.10
N SER A 58 -6.96 -10.92 -9.34
CA SER A 58 -6.55 -12.17 -8.68
C SER A 58 -5.13 -12.60 -9.07
N ASP A 59 -4.72 -12.38 -10.31
CA ASP A 59 -3.36 -12.69 -10.78
C ASP A 59 -2.31 -11.73 -10.18
N VAL A 60 -2.66 -10.45 -10.07
CA VAL A 60 -1.79 -9.41 -9.51
C VAL A 60 -1.75 -9.47 -7.98
N CYS A 61 -2.89 -9.68 -7.33
CA CYS A 61 -3.06 -9.63 -5.87
C CYS A 61 -3.71 -10.90 -5.30
N PRO A 62 -3.10 -12.08 -5.49
CA PRO A 62 -3.74 -13.37 -5.18
C PRO A 62 -4.13 -13.56 -3.71
N GLN A 63 -3.30 -13.09 -2.77
CA GLN A 63 -3.59 -13.22 -1.33
C GLN A 63 -4.77 -12.34 -0.92
N LEU A 64 -4.77 -11.07 -1.33
CA LEU A 64 -5.89 -10.17 -1.08
C LEU A 64 -7.17 -10.62 -1.80
N ALA A 65 -7.07 -11.13 -3.02
CA ALA A 65 -8.20 -11.66 -3.78
C ALA A 65 -8.86 -12.87 -3.09
N ALA A 66 -8.07 -13.73 -2.43
CA ALA A 66 -8.60 -14.82 -1.63
C ALA A 66 -9.39 -14.31 -0.41
N GLU A 67 -8.93 -13.24 0.24
CA GLU A 67 -9.60 -12.64 1.41
C GLU A 67 -10.92 -11.95 1.05
N VAL A 68 -10.97 -11.26 -0.09
CA VAL A 68 -12.12 -10.43 -0.52
C VAL A 68 -13.00 -11.13 -1.57
N LYS A 69 -12.84 -12.44 -1.77
CA LYS A 69 -13.50 -13.17 -2.87
C LYS A 69 -15.03 -13.08 -2.85
N VAL A 70 -15.63 -12.92 -1.66
CA VAL A 70 -17.09 -12.95 -1.47
C VAL A 70 -17.75 -11.66 -1.95
N ASP A 71 -17.23 -10.50 -1.55
CA ASP A 71 -17.78 -9.18 -1.90
C ASP A 71 -17.06 -8.53 -3.09
N ARG A 72 -15.86 -9.02 -3.41
CA ARG A 72 -14.92 -8.45 -4.38
C ARG A 72 -14.62 -6.97 -4.14
N ALA A 73 -14.80 -6.50 -2.89
CA ALA A 73 -14.75 -5.10 -2.56
C ALA A 73 -13.30 -4.65 -2.32
N VAL A 74 -12.87 -3.58 -3.01
CA VAL A 74 -11.49 -3.09 -2.98
C VAL A 74 -11.43 -1.55 -3.01
N CYS A 75 -10.31 -0.99 -2.57
CA CYS A 75 -10.04 0.45 -2.59
C CYS A 75 -9.30 0.94 -3.83
N CYS A 76 -9.07 0.08 -4.84
CA CYS A 76 -8.42 0.46 -6.09
C CYS A 76 -9.33 0.36 -7.30
N GLU A 77 -9.02 1.14 -8.33
CA GLU A 77 -9.56 0.97 -9.68
C GLU A 77 -8.69 0.02 -10.51
N MET A 78 -9.24 -0.52 -11.61
CA MET A 78 -8.49 -1.46 -12.45
C MET A 78 -7.29 -0.82 -13.14
N SER A 79 -7.32 0.49 -13.38
CA SER A 79 -6.15 1.26 -13.81
C SER A 79 -5.00 1.14 -12.79
N GLN A 80 -5.28 1.32 -11.50
CA GLN A 80 -4.28 1.14 -10.44
C GLN A 80 -3.76 -0.30 -10.35
N VAL A 81 -4.61 -1.31 -10.62
CA VAL A 81 -4.18 -2.72 -10.67
C VAL A 81 -3.23 -2.96 -11.84
N GLN A 82 -3.53 -2.40 -13.02
CA GLN A 82 -2.67 -2.47 -14.20
C GLN A 82 -1.34 -1.77 -13.97
N ASP A 83 -1.35 -0.61 -13.31
CA ASP A 83 -0.15 0.14 -12.99
C ASP A 83 0.72 -0.64 -12.00
N LEU A 84 0.11 -1.18 -10.93
CA LEU A 84 0.79 -2.05 -10.00
C LEU A 84 1.42 -3.27 -10.69
N ALA A 85 0.73 -3.89 -11.65
CA ALA A 85 1.28 -5.01 -12.42
C ALA A 85 2.54 -4.61 -13.20
N ARG A 86 2.54 -3.43 -13.84
CA ARG A 86 3.71 -2.90 -14.57
C ARG A 86 4.86 -2.56 -13.63
N GLU A 87 4.58 -1.92 -12.50
CA GLU A 87 5.59 -1.57 -11.49
C GLU A 87 6.26 -2.82 -10.89
N LEU A 88 5.49 -3.89 -10.66
CA LEU A 88 6.00 -5.17 -10.16
C LEU A 88 6.95 -5.88 -11.15
N GLU A 89 6.96 -5.52 -12.42
CA GLU A 89 7.92 -6.08 -13.37
C GLU A 89 9.36 -5.63 -13.08
N GLN A 90 9.55 -4.44 -12.50
CA GLN A 90 10.89 -3.95 -12.18
C GLN A 90 11.62 -4.84 -11.16
N PRO A 91 11.09 -5.11 -9.95
CA PRO A 91 11.72 -6.05 -9.02
C PRO A 91 11.79 -7.48 -9.58
N ALA A 92 10.80 -7.90 -10.38
CA ALA A 92 10.86 -9.19 -11.06
C ALA A 92 12.08 -9.30 -11.99
N ARG A 93 12.30 -8.29 -12.85
CA ARG A 93 13.47 -8.18 -13.75
C ARG A 93 14.78 -8.03 -12.99
N LEU A 94 14.78 -7.44 -11.79
CA LEU A 94 15.98 -7.39 -10.95
C LEU A 94 16.35 -8.76 -10.39
N GLY A 95 15.43 -9.73 -10.36
CA GLY A 95 15.69 -11.11 -9.97
C GLY A 95 14.87 -11.58 -8.77
N MET A 96 13.88 -10.80 -8.32
CA MET A 96 12.99 -11.20 -7.22
C MET A 96 12.28 -12.53 -7.51
N THR A 97 12.01 -12.82 -8.79
CA THR A 97 11.38 -14.08 -9.24
C THR A 97 12.25 -15.33 -9.07
N LYS A 98 13.56 -15.19 -8.79
CA LYS A 98 14.40 -16.34 -8.36
C LYS A 98 13.90 -16.95 -7.06
N CYS A 99 13.13 -16.21 -6.28
CA CYS A 99 12.39 -16.71 -5.16
C CYS A 99 10.90 -16.33 -5.28
N PRO A 100 10.05 -17.23 -5.80
CA PRO A 100 8.62 -16.95 -5.99
C PRO A 100 7.92 -16.54 -4.69
N ALA A 101 8.34 -17.08 -3.54
CA ALA A 101 7.81 -16.72 -2.23
C ALA A 101 8.08 -15.26 -1.86
N CYS A 102 9.32 -14.77 -2.06
CA CYS A 102 9.66 -13.35 -1.90
C CYS A 102 8.81 -12.46 -2.80
N MET A 103 8.67 -12.84 -4.08
CA MET A 103 7.83 -12.08 -5.01
C MET A 103 6.37 -12.05 -4.54
N LEU A 104 5.82 -13.17 -4.05
CA LEU A 104 4.45 -13.20 -3.55
C LEU A 104 4.26 -12.29 -2.34
N ASN A 105 5.15 -12.38 -1.35
CA ASN A 105 5.10 -11.56 -0.14
C ASN A 105 5.24 -10.06 -0.47
N PHE A 106 6.13 -9.71 -1.41
CA PHE A 106 6.31 -8.32 -1.85
C PHE A 106 5.08 -7.80 -2.62
N LYS A 107 4.51 -8.62 -3.51
CA LYS A 107 3.25 -8.31 -4.20
C LYS A 107 2.14 -8.01 -3.20
N ASP A 108 1.98 -8.84 -2.17
CA ASP A 108 0.94 -8.66 -1.17
C ASP A 108 1.13 -7.36 -0.35
N LEU A 109 2.36 -7.00 0.02
CA LEU A 109 2.66 -5.72 0.69
C LEU A 109 2.15 -4.52 -0.11
N MET A 110 2.41 -4.52 -1.42
CA MET A 110 1.97 -3.46 -2.34
C MET A 110 0.46 -3.53 -2.61
N CYS A 111 -0.10 -4.73 -2.79
CA CYS A 111 -1.54 -4.94 -2.99
C CYS A 111 -2.36 -4.48 -1.80
N ARG A 112 -1.91 -4.71 -0.56
CA ARG A 112 -2.61 -4.24 0.64
C ARG A 112 -2.61 -2.73 0.76
N MET A 113 -1.49 -2.09 0.43
CA MET A 113 -1.43 -0.64 0.35
C MET A 113 -2.43 -0.10 -0.70
N THR A 114 -2.40 -0.64 -1.92
CA THR A 114 -3.14 -0.08 -3.05
C THR A 114 -4.63 -0.43 -3.04
N CYS A 115 -4.99 -1.66 -2.67
CA CYS A 115 -6.31 -2.21 -2.95
C CYS A 115 -7.09 -2.71 -1.73
N SER A 116 -6.48 -2.83 -0.55
CA SER A 116 -7.19 -3.38 0.61
C SER A 116 -8.49 -2.63 0.89
N PRO A 117 -9.61 -3.31 1.15
CA PRO A 117 -10.85 -2.65 1.57
C PRO A 117 -10.77 -2.04 2.96
N LYS A 118 -9.62 -2.10 3.63
CA LYS A 118 -9.40 -1.62 5.01
C LYS A 118 -8.24 -0.63 5.11
N GLN A 119 -7.90 0.07 4.02
CA GLN A 119 -6.76 1.01 3.98
C GLN A 119 -6.73 1.95 5.19
N SER A 120 -7.85 2.54 5.59
CA SER A 120 -7.92 3.52 6.69
C SER A 120 -7.50 2.96 8.05
N GLN A 121 -7.40 1.64 8.20
CA GLN A 121 -6.91 1.01 9.41
C GLN A 121 -5.39 1.16 9.55
N PHE A 122 -4.64 1.17 8.46
CA PHE A 122 -3.17 1.13 8.48
C PHE A 122 -2.50 2.18 7.59
N LEU A 123 -3.28 2.95 6.84
CA LEU A 123 -2.84 4.06 6.01
C LEU A 123 -3.48 5.38 6.45
N ALA A 124 -2.69 6.45 6.46
CA ALA A 124 -3.18 7.81 6.62
C ALA A 124 -2.57 8.72 5.55
N VAL A 125 -3.40 9.48 4.83
CA VAL A 125 -2.90 10.54 3.94
C VAL A 125 -2.56 11.76 4.80
N ASN A 126 -1.27 12.08 4.89
CA ASN A 126 -0.74 13.18 5.68
C ASN A 126 -0.98 14.51 4.97
N ALA A 127 -0.57 14.58 3.70
CA ALA A 127 -0.65 15.79 2.91
C ALA A 127 -1.32 15.50 1.58
N THR A 128 -2.10 16.47 1.11
CA THR A 128 -2.68 16.46 -0.23
C THR A 128 -2.23 17.68 -0.99
N ALA A 129 -1.91 17.53 -2.27
CA ALA A 129 -1.71 18.65 -3.17
C ALA A 129 -2.91 18.77 -4.13
N LYS A 130 -3.10 19.98 -4.67
CA LYS A 130 -4.14 20.28 -5.67
C LYS A 130 -3.47 20.56 -7.01
N ALA A 131 -3.36 19.53 -7.82
CA ALA A 131 -3.04 19.62 -9.25
C ALA A 131 -3.85 18.53 -9.99
N GLY A 132 -4.17 18.77 -11.26
CA GLY A 132 -4.96 17.85 -12.07
C GLY A 132 -6.47 17.89 -11.78
N SER A 133 -7.10 16.73 -11.66
CA SER A 133 -8.56 16.56 -11.60
C SER A 133 -9.17 16.56 -10.19
N GLY A 134 -8.34 16.62 -9.13
CA GLY A 134 -8.79 16.58 -7.74
C GLY A 134 -7.64 16.62 -6.72
N PRO A 135 -7.92 16.59 -5.40
CA PRO A 135 -6.88 16.46 -4.39
C PRO A 135 -6.20 15.10 -4.51
N HIS A 136 -4.89 15.08 -4.71
CA HIS A 136 -4.08 13.86 -4.81
C HIS A 136 -3.17 13.70 -3.59
N VAL A 137 -2.74 12.47 -3.34
CA VAL A 137 -1.83 12.15 -2.23
C VAL A 137 -0.47 12.78 -2.49
N ALA A 138 0.01 13.64 -1.58
CA ALA A 138 1.37 14.16 -1.62
C ALA A 138 2.29 13.39 -0.65
N GLU A 139 1.76 13.07 0.54
CA GLU A 139 2.46 12.27 1.53
C GLU A 139 1.49 11.37 2.27
N MET A 140 1.92 10.16 2.64
CA MET A 140 1.13 9.25 3.46
C MET A 140 1.97 8.44 4.45
N VAL A 141 1.32 7.90 5.47
CA VAL A 141 1.86 6.94 6.43
C VAL A 141 1.34 5.55 6.12
N TYR A 142 2.20 4.54 6.18
CA TYR A 142 1.86 3.13 6.11
C TYR A 142 2.39 2.41 7.35
N ALA A 143 1.49 2.10 8.29
CA ALA A 143 1.82 1.42 9.54
C ALA A 143 1.81 -0.11 9.35
N LEU A 144 2.93 -0.75 9.66
CA LEU A 144 3.16 -2.18 9.52
C LEU A 144 3.59 -2.76 10.87
N ARG A 145 3.12 -3.97 11.20
CA ARG A 145 3.69 -4.71 12.32
C ARG A 145 5.08 -5.26 11.95
N PRO A 146 5.97 -5.45 12.95
CA PRO A 146 7.30 -6.01 12.72
C PRO A 146 7.28 -7.38 12.04
N ASP A 147 6.36 -8.28 12.41
CA ASP A 147 6.21 -9.60 11.81
C ASP A 147 6.02 -9.52 10.28
N TYR A 148 5.22 -8.57 9.82
CA TYR A 148 4.98 -8.37 8.40
C TYR A 148 6.19 -7.76 7.69
N ALA A 149 6.62 -6.58 8.14
CA ALA A 149 7.71 -5.84 7.51
C ALA A 149 9.01 -6.67 7.48
N HIS A 150 9.34 -7.31 8.60
CA HIS A 150 10.54 -8.13 8.71
C HIS A 150 10.38 -9.44 7.93
N GLY A 151 9.20 -10.04 7.94
CA GLY A 151 8.93 -11.27 7.22
C GLY A 151 9.11 -11.11 5.70
N VAL A 152 8.52 -10.05 5.11
CA VAL A 152 8.70 -9.76 3.68
C VAL A 152 10.19 -9.52 3.37
N TYR A 153 10.86 -8.64 4.14
CA TYR A 153 12.29 -8.38 3.97
C TYR A 153 13.13 -9.66 4.06
N ASN A 154 12.89 -10.48 5.09
CA ASN A 154 13.66 -11.70 5.32
C ASN A 154 13.45 -12.75 4.24
N SER A 155 12.27 -12.80 3.60
CA SER A 155 12.04 -13.67 2.45
C SER A 155 12.87 -13.27 1.23
N CYS A 156 13.34 -12.02 1.15
CA CYS A 156 14.03 -11.48 -0.02
C CYS A 156 15.53 -11.21 0.18
N LYS A 157 16.01 -11.11 1.43
CA LYS A 157 17.35 -10.57 1.76
C LYS A 157 18.53 -11.33 1.15
N ASP A 158 18.37 -12.61 0.86
CA ASP A 158 19.42 -13.47 0.29
C ASP A 158 19.22 -13.78 -1.20
N VAL A 159 18.14 -13.28 -1.80
CA VAL A 159 17.91 -13.36 -3.25
C VAL A 159 19.01 -12.58 -3.97
N ARG A 160 19.60 -13.18 -5.02
CA ARG A 160 20.64 -12.55 -5.84
C ARG A 160 20.06 -11.93 -7.10
N SER A 161 20.39 -10.67 -7.36
CA SER A 161 20.03 -9.96 -8.58
C SER A 161 20.46 -10.74 -9.84
N VAL A 162 19.67 -10.69 -10.91
CA VAL A 162 20.10 -11.20 -12.23
C VAL A 162 21.08 -10.28 -12.94
N VAL A 163 21.00 -8.97 -12.67
CA VAL A 163 21.80 -7.96 -13.38
C VAL A 163 23.27 -8.01 -12.96
N LEU A 164 23.55 -7.92 -11.65
CA LEU A 164 24.92 -7.84 -11.11
C LEU A 164 25.35 -9.05 -10.28
N GLY A 165 24.49 -10.04 -10.06
CA GLY A 165 24.78 -11.21 -9.21
C GLY A 165 24.91 -10.92 -7.69
N ILE A 166 24.83 -9.65 -7.27
CA ILE A 166 24.86 -9.22 -5.86
C ILE A 166 23.50 -9.44 -5.18
N LYS A 167 23.42 -9.27 -3.85
CA LYS A 167 22.14 -9.33 -3.11
C LYS A 167 21.15 -8.31 -3.69
N LEU A 168 19.93 -8.76 -3.99
CA LEU A 168 18.84 -7.93 -4.54
C LEU A 168 18.57 -6.70 -3.69
N MET A 169 18.58 -6.88 -2.36
CA MET A 169 18.36 -5.78 -1.42
C MET A 169 19.42 -4.69 -1.48
N THR A 170 20.62 -4.94 -2.01
CA THR A 170 21.59 -3.85 -2.28
C THR A 170 21.01 -2.84 -3.25
N LEU A 171 20.35 -3.31 -4.31
CA LEU A 171 19.74 -2.45 -5.33
C LEU A 171 18.47 -1.80 -4.82
N MET A 172 17.69 -2.54 -4.04
CA MET A 172 16.40 -2.08 -3.50
C MET A 172 16.51 -1.31 -2.18
N CYS A 173 17.70 -0.88 -1.78
CA CYS A 173 17.94 -0.17 -0.51
C CYS A 173 18.86 1.05 -0.71
N GLY A 174 18.74 1.69 -1.88
CA GLY A 174 19.53 2.88 -2.23
C GLY A 174 21.03 2.63 -2.39
N GLY A 175 21.44 1.44 -2.83
CA GLY A 175 22.84 1.10 -3.11
C GLY A 175 23.72 0.80 -1.89
N ARG A 176 23.15 0.80 -0.66
CA ARG A 176 23.92 0.57 0.57
C ARG A 176 23.89 -0.92 0.95
N VAL A 177 24.97 -1.64 0.68
CA VAL A 177 25.13 -3.07 1.02
C VAL A 177 25.17 -3.28 2.53
N ILE A 178 25.92 -2.44 3.25
CA ILE A 178 26.14 -2.59 4.70
C ILE A 178 25.03 -1.89 5.46
N GLY A 179 24.34 -2.66 6.30
CA GLY A 179 23.32 -2.12 7.21
C GLY A 179 22.00 -1.77 6.53
N CYS A 180 21.67 -2.37 5.39
CA CYS A 180 20.28 -2.39 4.93
C CYS A 180 19.45 -3.20 5.92
N SER A 181 18.38 -2.59 6.43
CA SER A 181 17.44 -3.17 7.39
C SER A 181 16.02 -3.16 6.79
N PRO A 182 15.04 -3.87 7.39
CA PRO A 182 13.65 -3.79 6.95
C PRO A 182 13.14 -2.34 6.84
N GLN A 183 13.44 -1.50 7.83
CA GLN A 183 13.06 -0.09 7.81
C GLN A 183 13.70 0.67 6.65
N LYS A 184 15.02 0.59 6.45
CA LYS A 184 15.70 1.33 5.37
C LYS A 184 15.25 0.89 3.97
N TRP A 185 14.93 -0.40 3.83
CA TRP A 185 14.36 -0.92 2.59
C TRP A 185 12.98 -0.31 2.32
N LEU A 186 12.09 -0.31 3.31
CA LEU A 186 10.78 0.32 3.20
C LEU A 186 10.88 1.84 2.98
N ASP A 187 11.80 2.51 3.67
CA ASP A 187 12.08 3.94 3.45
C ASP A 187 12.44 4.21 1.99
N PHE A 188 13.30 3.37 1.40
CA PHE A 188 13.67 3.48 -0.01
C PHE A 188 12.49 3.26 -0.96
N LEU A 189 11.61 2.29 -0.67
CA LEU A 189 10.38 2.09 -1.45
C LEU A 189 9.45 3.31 -1.40
N GLY A 190 9.44 4.02 -0.27
CA GLY A 190 8.63 5.21 -0.06
C GLY A 190 9.32 6.53 -0.41
N SER A 191 10.56 6.50 -0.89
CA SER A 191 11.31 7.70 -1.26
C SER A 191 10.96 8.19 -2.66
N THR A 192 10.82 9.50 -2.81
CA THR A 192 10.57 10.15 -4.10
C THR A 192 11.84 10.24 -4.95
N SER A 193 11.70 10.62 -6.22
CA SER A 193 12.81 10.94 -7.13
C SER A 193 13.82 11.91 -6.49
N ALA A 194 13.34 12.98 -5.85
CA ALA A 194 14.15 13.99 -5.16
C ALA A 194 14.95 13.40 -3.98
N GLU A 195 14.50 12.29 -3.40
CA GLU A 195 15.17 11.55 -2.34
C GLU A 195 16.01 10.37 -2.86
N GLY A 196 16.13 10.22 -4.19
CA GLY A 196 16.84 9.14 -4.86
C GLY A 196 16.08 7.80 -4.91
N GLY A 197 14.77 7.82 -4.67
CA GLY A 197 13.86 6.69 -4.82
C GLY A 197 13.03 6.74 -6.12
N TYR A 198 11.97 5.94 -6.15
CA TYR A 198 11.12 5.75 -7.34
C TYR A 198 9.61 5.87 -7.04
N SER A 199 9.26 6.30 -5.83
CA SER A 199 7.87 6.51 -5.44
C SER A 199 7.35 7.82 -6.03
N PRO A 200 6.15 7.85 -6.64
CA PRO A 200 5.57 9.10 -7.17
C PRO A 200 5.13 10.10 -6.09
N PHE A 201 5.09 9.68 -4.84
CA PHE A 201 4.78 10.51 -3.69
C PHE A 201 5.43 9.93 -2.43
N LYS A 202 5.56 10.71 -1.36
CA LYS A 202 6.25 10.25 -0.15
C LYS A 202 5.42 9.24 0.62
N ILE A 203 6.02 8.10 0.96
CA ILE A 203 5.42 7.08 1.84
C ILE A 203 6.29 6.90 3.07
N HIS A 204 5.75 7.24 4.23
CA HIS A 204 6.36 7.01 5.53
C HIS A 204 5.95 5.64 6.06
N HIS A 205 6.84 4.67 5.91
CA HIS A 205 6.63 3.34 6.49
C HIS A 205 6.98 3.36 7.98
N VAL A 206 6.08 2.89 8.83
CA VAL A 206 6.28 2.85 10.28
C VAL A 206 6.16 1.41 10.76
N ILE A 207 7.26 0.82 11.23
CA ILE A 207 7.27 -0.52 11.81
C ILE A 207 7.01 -0.41 13.33
N THR A 208 5.88 -0.95 13.81
CA THR A 208 5.49 -0.83 15.22
C THR A 208 4.46 -1.89 15.62
N GLU A 209 4.55 -2.37 16.87
CA GLU A 209 3.51 -3.22 17.48
C GLU A 209 2.31 -2.42 17.98
N GLN A 210 2.54 -1.14 18.33
CA GLN A 210 1.55 -0.29 18.95
C GLN A 210 0.83 0.57 17.93
N PRO A 211 -0.47 0.87 18.14
CA PRO A 211 -1.18 1.85 17.35
C PRO A 211 -0.43 3.18 17.30
N VAL A 212 -0.44 3.81 16.12
CA VAL A 212 0.13 5.14 15.90
C VAL A 212 -0.98 6.10 15.49
N ALA A 213 -0.86 7.37 15.86
CA ALA A 213 -1.87 8.37 15.56
C ALA A 213 -1.29 9.56 14.78
N PRO A 214 -0.77 9.35 13.55
CA PRO A 214 -0.33 10.46 12.73
C PRO A 214 -1.48 11.45 12.56
N PHE A 215 -1.26 12.70 12.97
CA PHE A 215 -2.25 13.79 12.87
C PHE A 215 -3.59 13.51 13.58
N GLY A 216 -3.56 12.69 14.64
CA GLY A 216 -4.74 12.31 15.40
C GLY A 216 -5.61 11.25 14.71
N GLN A 217 -5.16 10.65 13.60
CA GLN A 217 -5.82 9.51 12.97
C GLN A 217 -5.23 8.20 13.51
N PRO A 218 -5.95 7.44 14.36
CA PRO A 218 -5.42 6.19 14.90
C PRO A 218 -5.32 5.14 13.80
N LEU A 219 -4.12 4.59 13.63
CA LEU A 219 -3.82 3.47 12.76
C LEU A 219 -3.50 2.24 13.61
N THR A 220 -4.11 1.12 13.24
CA THR A 220 -3.75 -0.23 13.67
C THR A 220 -2.72 -0.78 12.67
N PRO A 221 -1.46 -1.01 13.08
CA PRO A 221 -0.42 -1.49 12.18
C PRO A 221 -0.84 -2.83 11.55
N LEU A 222 -0.62 -2.94 10.24
CA LEU A 222 -1.02 -4.12 9.48
C LEU A 222 -0.12 -5.31 9.82
N GLY A 223 -0.74 -6.36 10.36
CA GLY A 223 -0.09 -7.64 10.64
C GLY A 223 0.19 -8.46 9.40
N ALA A 224 1.10 -9.42 9.52
CA ALA A 224 1.42 -10.31 8.42
C ALA A 224 0.22 -11.24 8.14
N PRO A 225 -0.17 -11.42 6.87
CA PRO A 225 -0.87 -12.65 6.52
C PRO A 225 0.10 -13.83 6.63
N PHE A 226 -0.33 -15.01 6.17
CA PHE A 226 0.60 -16.11 5.97
C PHE A 226 1.71 -15.71 4.96
N LEU A 227 2.95 -15.62 5.44
CA LEU A 227 4.12 -15.33 4.63
C LEU A 227 4.79 -16.62 4.19
N MET A 228 5.10 -16.72 2.89
CA MET A 228 5.79 -17.89 2.37
C MET A 228 7.31 -17.72 2.55
N PRO A 229 8.01 -18.71 3.12
CA PRO A 229 9.46 -18.66 3.19
C PRO A 229 10.08 -18.84 1.81
N CYS A 230 11.23 -18.17 1.63
CA CYS A 230 12.25 -18.55 0.66
C CYS A 230 13.12 -19.65 1.30
#